data_AF-A0A4Q2YUK7-F1
#
_entry.id   AF-A0A4Q2YUK7-F1
#
_cell.length_a   1.000
_cell.length_b   1.000
_cell.length_c   1.000
_cell.angle_alpha   90.00
_cell.angle_beta   90.00
_cell.angle_gamma   90.00
#
_symmetry.space_group_name_H-M   'P 1'
#
loop_
_entity.id
_entity.type
_entity.pdbx_description
1 polymer ?
#
loop_
_entity_poly.entity_id
_entity_poly.type
_entity_poly.pdbx_seq_one_letter_code
_entity_poly.pdbx_strand_id
1 'polypeptide(L)'
;MPTSIIDGSIEAADLRRAKGGASIFRSITFQQADGGTRTIRNAVVKDNVAAELVPGTRGRFYLYKAFDLKGVHGVRTVSGRDIYGFAGNNQKIFLILGIFNLIWIAVMIMLRGGVPLLGAALFILSVVGYIFMSKGQREAQAQFDGDAGYRPT
;
A
#
# COMPACT_ATOMS: atom_id res chain seq x y z
N MET A 1 3.02 7.72 7.91
CA MET A 1 2.01 7.87 6.83
C MET A 1 0.64 7.67 7.46
N PRO A 2 -0.41 8.46 7.16
CA PRO A 2 -1.66 8.29 7.89
C PRO A 2 -2.31 6.96 7.51
N THR A 3 -2.38 6.06 8.48
CA THR A 3 -3.25 4.90 8.46
C THR A 3 -4.54 5.22 9.20
N SER A 4 -5.64 4.61 8.81
CA SER A 4 -6.93 4.81 9.49
C SER A 4 -7.74 3.53 9.46
N ILE A 5 -8.62 3.37 10.43
CA ILE A 5 -9.48 2.19 10.55
C ILE A 5 -10.92 2.61 10.21
N ILE A 6 -11.65 1.72 9.53
CA ILE A 6 -13.10 1.82 9.36
C ILE A 6 -13.72 0.52 9.87
N ASP A 7 -14.61 0.64 10.84
CA ASP A 7 -15.50 -0.45 11.24
C ASP A 7 -16.85 -0.27 10.54
N GLY A 8 -17.36 -1.32 9.88
CA GLY A 8 -18.64 -1.25 9.18
C GLY A 8 -18.82 -2.30 8.09
N SER A 9 -19.56 -1.93 7.03
CA SER A 9 -19.77 -2.75 5.83
C SER A 9 -19.35 -2.05 4.56
N ILE A 10 -19.03 -2.83 3.53
CA ILE A 10 -18.86 -2.33 2.18
C ILE A 10 -20.25 -2.18 1.55
N GLU A 11 -20.59 -0.96 1.16
CA GLU A 11 -21.80 -0.66 0.42
C GLU A 11 -21.60 -0.91 -1.08
N ALA A 12 -20.49 -0.43 -1.63
CA ALA A 12 -20.16 -0.57 -3.03
C ALA A 12 -18.63 -0.62 -3.25
N ALA A 13 -18.19 -1.44 -4.20
CA ALA A 13 -16.79 -1.50 -4.62
C ALA A 13 -16.73 -1.58 -6.16
N ASP A 14 -16.31 -0.49 -6.79
CA ASP A 14 -16.20 -0.39 -8.24
C ASP A 14 -14.76 -0.69 -8.68
N LEU A 15 -14.53 -1.91 -9.16
CA LEU A 15 -13.22 -2.36 -9.64
C LEU A 15 -12.94 -1.79 -11.04
N ARG A 16 -11.91 -0.96 -11.16
CA ARG A 16 -11.51 -0.38 -12.44
C ARG A 16 -10.62 -1.33 -13.24
N ARG A 17 -9.63 -1.95 -12.59
CA ARG A 17 -8.68 -2.90 -13.20
C ARG A 17 -7.93 -3.70 -12.15
N ALA A 18 -7.52 -4.91 -12.49
CA ALA A 18 -6.56 -5.70 -11.71
C ALA A 18 -5.32 -5.97 -12.57
N LYS A 19 -4.12 -5.66 -12.06
CA LYS A 19 -2.85 -5.91 -12.76
C LYS A 19 -1.67 -5.96 -11.78
N GLY A 20 -0.80 -6.95 -11.95
CA GLY A 20 0.50 -6.99 -11.26
C GLY A 20 0.42 -7.23 -9.75
N GLY A 21 -0.55 -8.05 -9.31
CA GLY A 21 -0.75 -8.38 -7.89
C GLY A 21 -1.54 -7.33 -7.09
N ALA A 22 -2.11 -6.34 -7.77
CA ALA A 22 -2.93 -5.30 -7.17
C ALA A 22 -4.18 -5.00 -8.02
N SER A 23 -5.25 -4.72 -7.30
CA SER A 23 -6.56 -4.33 -7.79
C SER A 23 -6.77 -2.84 -7.51
N ILE A 24 -7.16 -2.11 -8.56
CA ILE A 24 -7.39 -0.67 -8.51
C ILE A 24 -8.89 -0.44 -8.62
N PHE A 25 -9.47 0.08 -7.54
CA PHE A 25 -10.87 0.46 -7.48
C PHE A 25 -11.04 1.92 -7.85
N ARG A 26 -12.05 2.23 -8.66
CA ARG A 26 -12.47 3.61 -8.93
C ARG A 26 -13.00 4.24 -7.66
N SER A 27 -13.84 3.51 -6.92
CA SER A 27 -14.35 3.91 -5.62
C SER A 27 -14.71 2.70 -4.77
N ILE A 28 -14.48 2.82 -3.47
CA ILE A 28 -14.97 1.89 -2.45
C ILE A 28 -15.74 2.72 -1.43
N THR A 29 -17.02 2.41 -1.26
CA THR A 29 -17.90 3.08 -0.31
C THR A 29 -18.12 2.16 0.88
N PHE A 30 -17.84 2.70 2.06
CA PHE A 30 -18.03 2.04 3.34
C PHE A 30 -19.21 2.69 4.04
N GLN A 31 -20.10 1.87 4.56
CA GLN A 31 -21.09 2.25 5.55
C GLN A 31 -20.50 1.95 6.92
N GLN A 32 -20.19 2.99 7.68
CA GLN A 32 -19.56 2.91 8.99
C GLN A 32 -20.59 2.47 10.04
N ALA A 33 -20.11 1.83 11.11
CA ALA A 33 -20.96 1.39 12.22
C ALA A 33 -21.62 2.55 12.99
N ASP A 34 -21.04 3.76 12.92
CA ASP A 34 -21.61 4.99 13.47
C ASP A 34 -22.73 5.60 12.60
N GLY A 35 -23.09 4.95 11.50
CA GLY A 35 -24.09 5.40 10.54
C GLY A 35 -23.54 6.34 9.45
N GLY A 36 -22.25 6.69 9.49
CA GLY A 36 -21.60 7.50 8.47
C GLY A 36 -21.31 6.74 7.18
N THR A 37 -21.18 7.46 6.07
CA THR A 37 -20.70 6.89 4.80
C THR A 37 -19.34 7.49 4.45
N ARG A 38 -18.38 6.63 4.12
CA ARG A 38 -17.03 7.05 3.72
C ARG A 38 -16.65 6.43 2.39
N THR A 39 -16.29 7.25 1.41
CA THR A 39 -15.85 6.77 0.09
C THR A 39 -14.37 7.03 -0.13
N ILE A 40 -13.64 5.99 -0.55
CA ILE A 40 -12.27 6.09 -1.01
C ILE A 40 -12.25 5.98 -2.54
N ARG A 41 -11.77 7.01 -3.22
CA ARG A 41 -11.59 7.01 -4.68
C ARG A 41 -10.18 6.54 -5.07
N ASN A 42 -10.01 5.92 -6.23
CA ASN A 42 -8.72 5.46 -6.76
C ASN A 42 -7.94 4.62 -5.73
N ALA A 43 -8.63 3.68 -5.08
CA ALA A 43 -8.03 2.83 -4.06
C ALA A 43 -7.18 1.75 -4.73
N VAL A 44 -5.92 1.60 -4.30
CA VAL A 44 -5.04 0.51 -4.72
C VAL A 44 -4.95 -0.50 -3.59
N VAL A 45 -5.29 -1.75 -3.89
CA VAL A 45 -5.44 -2.81 -2.90
C VAL A 45 -4.72 -4.05 -3.42
N LYS A 46 -4.04 -4.81 -2.57
CA LYS A 46 -3.43 -6.09 -2.98
C LYS A 46 -4.53 -7.11 -3.30
N ASP A 47 -4.32 -7.98 -4.29
CA ASP A 47 -5.40 -8.84 -4.81
C ASP A 47 -6.05 -9.74 -3.73
N ASN A 48 -5.27 -10.21 -2.76
CA ASN A 48 -5.79 -11.02 -1.65
C ASN A 48 -6.74 -10.22 -0.73
N VAL A 49 -6.45 -8.94 -0.51
CA VAL A 49 -7.33 -8.04 0.26
C VAL A 49 -8.52 -7.63 -0.60
N ALA A 50 -8.31 -7.38 -1.89
CA ALA A 50 -9.36 -6.97 -2.83
C ALA A 50 -10.46 -8.03 -2.99
N ALA A 51 -10.11 -9.31 -2.89
CA ALA A 51 -11.06 -10.43 -2.91
C ALA A 51 -12.10 -10.35 -1.78
N GLU A 52 -11.77 -9.68 -0.67
CA GLU A 52 -12.67 -9.46 0.46
C GLU A 52 -13.49 -8.17 0.32
N LEU A 53 -13.17 -7.32 -0.66
CA LEU A 53 -13.83 -6.03 -0.82
C LEU A 53 -15.11 -6.12 -1.66
N VAL A 54 -16.03 -6.99 -1.25
CA VAL A 54 -17.31 -7.25 -1.93
C VAL A 54 -18.44 -6.54 -1.19
N PRO A 55 -19.43 -5.95 -1.90
CA PRO A 55 -20.62 -5.38 -1.27
C PRO A 55 -21.28 -6.34 -0.27
N GLY A 56 -21.67 -5.83 0.88
CA GLY A 56 -22.22 -6.60 2.00
C GLY A 56 -21.19 -7.17 2.97
N THR A 57 -19.90 -7.15 2.63
CA THR A 57 -18.84 -7.62 3.56
C THR A 57 -18.78 -6.70 4.77
N ARG A 58 -18.93 -7.28 5.96
CA ARG A 58 -18.81 -6.61 7.26
C ARG A 58 -17.48 -6.91 7.91
N GLY A 59 -16.87 -5.90 8.51
CA GLY A 59 -15.63 -6.06 9.22
C GLY A 59 -14.93 -4.76 9.60
N ARG A 60 -13.68 -4.93 10.01
CA ARG A 60 -12.72 -3.85 10.20
C ARG A 60 -11.81 -3.74 8.99
N PHE A 61 -11.80 -2.58 8.37
CA PHE A 61 -11.01 -2.27 7.19
C PHE A 61 -9.86 -1.34 7.58
N TYR A 62 -8.64 -1.72 7.22
CA TYR A 62 -7.44 -0.97 7.54
C TYR A 62 -6.97 -0.21 6.30
N LEU A 63 -7.02 1.11 6.37
CA LEU A 63 -6.69 2.00 5.26
C LEU A 63 -5.29 2.58 5.43
N TYR A 64 -4.65 2.85 4.31
CA TYR A 64 -3.40 3.61 4.26
C TYR A 64 -3.49 4.74 3.23
N LYS A 65 -2.73 5.80 3.47
CA LYS A 65 -2.39 6.81 2.47
C LYS A 65 -0.87 7.00 2.47
N ALA A 66 -0.23 6.55 1.40
CA ALA A 66 1.21 6.60 1.20
C ALA A 66 1.52 7.37 -0.10
N PHE A 67 2.09 8.57 0.03
CA PHE A 67 2.30 9.48 -1.10
C PHE A 67 0.98 9.74 -1.88
N ASP A 68 0.97 9.40 -3.17
CA ASP A 68 -0.18 9.52 -4.08
C ASP A 68 -1.07 8.28 -4.11
N LEU A 69 -0.69 7.24 -3.34
CA LEU A 69 -1.48 6.02 -3.22
C LEU A 69 -2.30 6.04 -1.95
N LYS A 70 -3.53 5.58 -2.06
CA LYS A 70 -4.36 5.24 -0.90
C LYS A 70 -5.11 3.96 -1.19
N GLY A 71 -5.50 3.26 -0.15
CA GLY A 71 -6.21 2.00 -0.31
C GLY A 71 -6.42 1.29 1.02
N VAL A 72 -6.74 0.01 0.92
CA VAL A 72 -6.95 -0.90 2.04
C VAL A 72 -5.75 -1.83 2.10
N HIS A 73 -5.06 -1.87 3.24
CA HIS A 73 -3.91 -2.75 3.48
C HIS A 73 -4.26 -3.98 4.30
N GLY A 74 -5.45 -4.03 4.90
CA GLY A 74 -5.91 -5.22 5.60
C GLY A 74 -7.42 -5.20 5.85
N VAL A 75 -7.97 -6.38 6.06
CA VAL A 75 -9.38 -6.62 6.39
C VAL A 75 -9.46 -7.67 7.47
N ARG A 76 -10.34 -7.45 8.44
CA ARG A 76 -10.81 -8.48 9.37
C ARG A 76 -12.30 -8.59 9.27
N THR A 77 -12.78 -9.69 8.71
CA THR A 77 -14.22 -9.89 8.50
C THR A 77 -14.88 -10.43 9.74
N VAL A 78 -16.19 -10.18 9.87
CA VAL A 78 -17.02 -10.83 10.91
C VAL A 78 -17.06 -12.35 10.75
N SER A 79 -16.82 -12.86 9.53
CA SER A 79 -16.73 -14.30 9.24
C SER A 79 -15.44 -14.96 9.75
N GLY A 80 -14.54 -14.19 10.38
CA GLY A 80 -13.34 -14.70 11.02
C GLY A 80 -12.07 -14.68 10.15
N ARG A 81 -12.13 -14.10 8.94
CA ARG A 81 -10.96 -14.00 8.05
C ARG A 81 -10.15 -12.74 8.38
N ASP A 82 -8.86 -12.94 8.61
CA ASP A 82 -7.90 -11.87 8.84
C ASP A 82 -6.89 -11.85 7.68
N ILE A 83 -6.96 -10.83 6.84
CA ILE A 83 -6.18 -10.76 5.60
C ILE A 83 -5.41 -9.45 5.55
N TYR A 84 -4.10 -9.56 5.40
CA TYR A 84 -3.19 -8.43 5.24
C TYR A 84 -2.57 -8.41 3.82
N GLY A 85 -2.40 -7.22 3.27
CA GLY A 85 -1.83 -7.02 1.95
C GLY A 85 -1.54 -5.55 1.64
N PHE A 86 -0.28 -5.16 1.77
CA PHE A 86 0.19 -3.82 1.38
C PHE A 86 0.66 -3.80 -0.08
N ALA A 87 0.24 -2.79 -0.86
CA ALA A 87 0.68 -2.63 -2.25
C ALA A 87 2.09 -2.04 -2.34
N GLY A 88 3.10 -2.88 -2.14
CA GLY A 88 4.53 -2.50 -2.10
C GLY A 88 5.24 -2.39 -3.45
N ASN A 89 4.54 -2.40 -4.60
CA ASN A 89 5.21 -2.43 -5.91
C ASN A 89 6.13 -1.21 -6.13
N ASN A 90 5.76 -0.03 -5.62
CA ASN A 90 6.60 1.17 -5.71
C ASN A 90 7.90 1.04 -4.92
N GLN A 91 7.89 0.33 -3.78
CA GLN A 91 9.11 0.05 -3.01
C GLN A 91 10.10 -0.77 -3.86
N LYS A 92 9.60 -1.77 -4.60
CA LYS A 92 10.43 -2.56 -5.52
C LYS A 92 11.00 -1.72 -6.66
N ILE A 93 10.24 -0.77 -7.20
CA ILE A 93 10.72 0.15 -8.26
C ILE A 93 11.89 0.98 -7.75
N PHE A 94 11.77 1.60 -6.57
CA PHE A 94 12.86 2.38 -5.97
C PHE A 94 14.10 1.53 -5.69
N LEU A 95 13.93 0.27 -5.26
CA LEU A 95 15.05 -0.65 -5.06
C LEU A 95 15.77 -0.95 -6.39
N ILE A 96 15.01 -1.30 -7.43
CA ILE A 96 15.56 -1.61 -8.76
C ILE A 96 16.29 -0.39 -9.33
N LEU A 97 15.69 0.79 -9.27
CA LEU A 97 16.32 2.04 -9.70
C LEU A 97 17.60 2.33 -8.91
N GLY A 98 17.62 2.06 -7.60
CA GLY A 98 18.82 2.17 -6.78
C GLY A 98 19.95 1.26 -7.26
N ILE A 99 19.64 0.00 -7.56
CA ILE A 99 20.61 -0.97 -8.08
C ILE A 99 21.17 -0.52 -9.44
N PHE A 100 20.31 -0.11 -10.38
CA PHE A 100 20.77 0.38 -11.68
C PHE A 100 21.64 1.63 -11.58
N ASN A 101 21.26 2.59 -10.72
CA ASN A 101 22.08 3.79 -10.49
C ASN A 101 23.45 3.43 -9.89
N LEU A 102 23.49 2.48 -8.97
CA LEU A 102 24.74 2.01 -8.37
C LEU A 102 25.67 1.39 -9.43
N ILE A 103 25.13 0.52 -10.30
CA ILE A 103 25.88 -0.08 -11.40
C ILE A 103 26.41 1.01 -12.35
N TRP A 104 25.56 1.98 -12.72
CA TRP A 104 25.96 3.09 -13.58
C TRP A 104 27.08 3.93 -12.97
N ILE A 105 26.99 4.26 -11.68
CA ILE A 105 28.05 4.99 -10.97
C ILE A 105 29.37 4.20 -11.03
N ALA A 106 29.34 2.90 -10.76
CA ALA A 106 30.53 2.05 -10.79
C ALA A 106 31.18 2.03 -12.19
N VAL A 107 30.39 1.87 -13.25
CA VAL A 107 30.87 1.91 -14.64
C VAL A 107 31.50 3.27 -14.96
N MET A 108 30.86 4.37 -14.57
CA MET A 108 31.38 5.72 -14.83
C MET A 108 32.68 6.00 -14.08
N ILE A 109 32.82 5.51 -12.85
CA ILE A 109 34.07 5.59 -12.10
C ILE A 109 35.17 4.81 -12.81
N MET A 110 34.90 3.59 -13.29
CA MET A 110 35.87 2.77 -14.01
C MET A 110 36.31 3.38 -15.36
N LEU A 111 35.37 3.95 -16.11
CA LEU A 111 35.63 4.47 -17.46
C LEU A 111 36.16 5.91 -17.49
N ARG A 112 35.76 6.74 -16.51
CA ARG A 112 36.04 8.19 -16.52
C ARG A 112 36.76 8.69 -15.27
N GLY A 113 37.02 7.82 -14.28
CA GLY A 113 37.77 8.17 -13.06
C GLY A 113 37.06 9.12 -12.10
N GLY A 114 35.80 9.50 -12.37
CA GLY A 114 35.05 10.48 -11.60
C GLY A 114 33.65 10.00 -11.24
N VAL A 115 33.14 10.46 -10.11
CA VAL A 115 31.77 10.13 -9.66
C VAL A 115 30.76 10.98 -10.45
N PRO A 116 29.82 10.36 -11.18
CA PRO A 116 28.79 11.11 -11.88
C PRO A 116 27.79 11.68 -10.87
N LEU A 117 27.79 13.00 -10.67
CA LEU A 117 26.92 13.69 -9.70
C LEU A 117 25.43 13.36 -9.89
N LEU A 118 24.97 13.29 -11.15
CA LEU A 118 23.59 12.91 -11.46
C LEU A 118 23.27 11.48 -10.98
N GLY A 119 24.18 10.53 -11.20
CA GLY A 119 24.01 9.15 -10.74
C GLY A 119 23.93 9.08 -9.21
N ALA A 120 24.82 9.80 -8.53
CA ALA A 120 24.81 9.89 -7.07
C ALA A 120 23.50 10.48 -6.54
N ALA A 121 23.00 11.56 -7.14
CA ALA A 121 21.73 12.18 -6.74
C ALA A 121 20.53 11.23 -6.94
N LEU A 122 20.45 10.54 -8.08
CA LEU A 122 19.38 9.57 -8.35
C LEU A 122 19.47 8.33 -7.46
N PHE A 123 20.69 7.92 -7.10
CA PHE A 123 20.90 6.85 -6.13
C PHE A 123 20.36 7.25 -4.75
N ILE A 124 20.72 8.43 -4.26
CA ILE A 124 20.22 8.96 -2.97
C ILE A 124 18.69 9.02 -2.99
N LEU A 125 18.09 9.57 -4.05
CA LEU A 125 16.64 9.63 -4.20
C LEU A 125 15.99 8.23 -4.15
N SER A 126 16.63 7.24 -4.78
CA SER A 126 16.16 5.86 -4.80
C SER A 126 16.19 5.22 -3.40
N VAL A 127 17.28 5.43 -2.65
CA VAL A 127 17.44 4.94 -1.27
C VAL A 127 16.41 5.59 -0.35
N VAL A 128 16.28 6.92 -0.41
CA VAL A 128 15.31 7.67 0.40
C VAL A 128 13.89 7.20 0.10
N GLY A 129 13.51 7.08 -1.19
CA GLY A 129 12.20 6.57 -1.61
C GLY A 129 11.93 5.15 -1.08
N TYR A 130 12.93 4.26 -1.14
CA TYR A 130 12.83 2.91 -0.60
C TYR A 130 12.59 2.92 0.92
N ILE A 131 13.33 3.73 1.69
CA ILE A 131 13.20 3.80 3.15
C ILE A 131 11.81 4.31 3.55
N PHE A 132 11.32 5.39 2.93
CA PHE A 132 10.01 5.94 3.24
C PHE A 132 8.89 4.94 2.97
N MET A 133 8.95 4.21 1.86
CA MET A 133 7.95 3.18 1.53
C MET A 133 8.04 1.98 2.48
N SER A 134 9.24 1.57 2.84
CA SER A 134 9.47 0.49 3.80
C SER A 134 8.91 0.84 5.18
N LYS A 135 9.08 2.10 5.62
CA LYS A 135 8.51 2.59 6.88
C LYS A 135 6.98 2.55 6.85
N GLY A 136 6.36 3.00 5.76
CA GLY A 136 4.91 2.95 5.59
C GLY A 136 4.34 1.54 5.65
N GLN A 137 4.99 0.57 5.01
CA GLN A 137 4.60 -0.84 5.09
C GLN A 137 4.69 -1.36 6.52
N ARG A 138 5.79 -1.06 7.23
CA ARG A 138 5.98 -1.49 8.63
C ARG A 138 4.94 -0.87 9.57
N GLU A 139 4.61 0.40 9.40
CA GLU A 139 3.53 1.07 10.16
C GLU A 139 2.17 0.43 9.90
N ALA A 140 1.84 0.15 8.64
CA ALA A 140 0.60 -0.53 8.26
C ALA A 140 0.53 -1.96 8.83
N GLN A 141 1.63 -2.70 8.75
CA GLN A 141 1.72 -4.04 9.33
C GLN A 141 1.59 -4.01 10.85
N ALA A 142 2.33 -3.12 11.53
CA ALA A 142 2.25 -2.98 12.98
C ALA A 142 0.85 -2.59 13.47
N GLN A 143 0.12 -1.77 12.71
CA GLN A 143 -1.28 -1.47 13.03
C GLN A 143 -2.16 -2.71 12.87
N PHE A 144 -2.00 -3.47 11.79
CA PHE A 144 -2.78 -4.68 11.57
C PHE A 144 -2.47 -5.74 12.63
N ASP A 145 -1.20 -5.96 12.95
CA ASP A 145 -0.75 -6.94 13.93
C ASP A 145 -1.08 -6.51 15.37
N GLY A 146 -1.03 -5.20 15.66
CA GLY A 146 -1.39 -4.64 16.96
C GLY A 146 -2.85 -4.88 17.36
N ASP A 147 -3.73 -5.06 16.38
CA ASP A 147 -5.13 -5.41 16.61
C ASP A 147 -5.35 -6.94 16.74
N ALA A 148 -4.31 -7.79 16.75
CA ALA A 148 -4.44 -9.26 16.81
C ALA A 148 -5.48 -9.73 17.83
N GLY A 149 -6.44 -10.55 17.37
CA GLY A 149 -7.54 -11.05 18.20
C GLY A 149 -8.79 -10.17 18.24
N TYR A 150 -8.73 -8.92 17.77
CA TYR A 150 -9.93 -8.09 17.59
C TYR A 150 -10.90 -8.75 16.60
N ARG A 151 -12.17 -8.84 16.99
CA ARG A 151 -13.29 -9.28 16.16
C ARG A 151 -14.33 -8.17 16.07
N PRO A 152 -14.65 -7.69 14.85
CA PRO A 152 -15.76 -6.77 14.67
C PRO A 152 -17.08 -7.48 15.02
N THR A 153 -17.93 -6.79 15.80
CA THR A 153 -19.28 -7.24 16.19
C THR A 153 -20.31 -6.89 15.13
#